data_AF-A4FBM8-F1
#
_entry.id   AF-A4FBM8-F1
#
_cell.length_a   1.000
_cell.length_b   1.000
_cell.length_c   1.000
_cell.angle_alpha   90.00
_cell.angle_beta   90.00
_cell.angle_gamma   90.00
#
_symmetry.space_group_name_H-M   'P 1'
#
loop_
_entity.id
_entity.type
_entity.pdbx_description
1 polymer ?
#
loop_
_entity_poly.entity_id
_entity_poly.type
_entity_poly.pdbx_seq_one_letter_code
_entity_poly.pdbx_strand_id
1 'polypeptide(L)'
;MGESERGESAPRKRVDYWCANGHHTRPSFALDADVPEQWDCPRCGLPAGQDEQNPPEARRNEPYKSHLAYVKERRSDSDGMAILEEALSKLKERKGR
;
A
#
# COMPACT_ATOMS: atom_id res chain seq x y z
N MET A 1 3.01 38.52 19.40
CA MET A 1 4.45 38.84 19.43
C MET A 1 5.19 37.52 19.59
N GLY A 2 5.86 37.00 18.56
CA GLY A 2 6.52 35.69 18.64
C GLY A 2 6.92 35.03 17.32
N GLU A 3 6.56 35.59 16.15
CA GLU A 3 6.94 35.01 14.85
C GLU A 3 8.04 35.80 14.12
N SER A 4 8.32 37.04 14.54
CA SER A 4 9.24 37.98 13.89
C SER A 4 10.72 37.79 14.24
N GLU A 5 11.06 36.82 15.10
CA GLU A 5 12.44 36.56 15.56
C GLU A 5 12.98 35.20 15.09
N ARG A 6 12.31 34.55 14.13
CA ARG A 6 12.90 33.41 13.44
C ARG A 6 13.94 33.99 12.47
N GLY A 7 15.23 33.73 12.72
CA GLY A 7 16.33 34.20 11.87
C GLY A 7 16.16 33.83 10.39
N GLU A 8 17.11 34.27 9.55
CA GLU A 8 17.01 34.08 8.11
C GLU A 8 16.74 32.62 7.73
N SER A 9 15.76 32.43 6.84
CA SER A 9 15.41 31.09 6.36
C SER A 9 16.58 30.49 5.60
N ALA A 10 16.94 29.26 5.94
CA ALA A 10 17.96 28.51 5.22
C ALA A 10 17.62 28.44 3.72
N PRO A 11 18.62 28.50 2.84
CA PRO A 11 18.40 28.48 1.41
C PRO A 11 17.81 27.13 0.97
N ARG A 12 16.92 27.16 -0.03
CA ARG A 12 16.05 26.02 -0.40
C ARG A 12 16.11 25.74 -1.90
N LYS A 13 16.00 24.47 -2.27
CA LYS A 13 15.74 24.01 -3.65
C LYS A 13 14.39 23.32 -3.74
N ARG A 14 13.71 23.44 -4.88
CA ARG A 14 12.53 22.63 -5.18
C ARG A 14 12.93 21.47 -6.07
N VAL A 15 12.38 20.30 -5.80
CA VAL A 15 12.63 19.09 -6.59
C VAL A 15 11.31 18.60 -7.13
N ASP A 16 11.29 18.23 -8.40
CA ASP A 16 10.10 17.75 -9.09
C ASP A 16 9.97 16.23 -8.92
N TYR A 17 8.76 15.76 -8.61
CA TYR A 17 8.42 14.34 -8.54
C TYR A 17 7.11 14.06 -9.27
N TRP A 18 7.03 12.91 -9.94
CA TRP A 18 5.87 12.42 -10.67
C TRP A 18 5.52 11.00 -10.23
N CYS A 19 4.25 10.75 -9.91
CA CYS A 19 3.77 9.40 -9.60
C CYS A 19 3.13 8.75 -10.84
N ALA A 20 2.88 7.44 -10.77
CA ALA A 20 2.30 6.65 -11.85
C ALA A 20 0.90 7.14 -12.33
N ASN A 21 0.20 7.95 -11.52
CA ASN A 21 -1.07 8.57 -11.91
C ASN A 21 -0.90 9.93 -12.62
N GLY A 22 0.33 10.36 -12.92
CA GLY A 22 0.62 11.65 -13.56
C GLY A 22 0.55 12.86 -12.61
N HIS A 23 0.49 12.64 -11.29
CA HIS A 23 0.54 13.76 -10.34
C HIS A 23 1.95 14.31 -10.21
N HIS A 24 2.14 15.56 -10.63
CA HIS A 24 3.33 16.33 -10.34
C HIS A 24 3.30 16.94 -8.92
N THR A 25 4.40 16.82 -8.19
CA THR A 25 4.59 17.40 -6.84
C THR A 25 5.96 18.05 -6.74
N ARG A 26 6.05 19.19 -6.05
CA ARG A 26 7.29 19.98 -5.96
C ARG A 26 7.70 20.34 -4.52
N PRO A 27 8.08 19.36 -3.69
CA PRO A 27 8.56 19.62 -2.32
C PRO A 27 9.81 20.52 -2.31
N SER A 28 9.99 21.26 -1.21
CA SER A 28 11.15 22.13 -0.99
C SER A 28 12.10 21.49 0.02
N PHE A 29 13.37 21.36 -0.34
CA PHE A 29 14.44 20.85 0.52
C PHE A 29 15.43 21.97 0.83
N ALA A 30 16.15 21.85 1.95
CA ALA A 30 17.34 22.68 2.18
C ALA A 30 18.37 22.44 1.07
N LEU A 31 19.18 23.45 0.72
CA LEU A 31 20.16 23.30 -0.37
C LEU A 31 21.15 22.14 -0.14
N ASP A 32 21.58 21.99 1.09
CA ASP A 32 22.55 21.01 1.60
C ASP A 32 21.92 19.66 1.97
N ALA A 33 20.60 19.53 1.91
CA ALA A 33 19.94 18.26 2.18
C ALA A 33 20.09 17.26 1.02
N ASP A 34 20.32 16.01 1.40
CA ASP A 34 20.19 14.86 0.51
C ASP A 34 18.73 14.72 0.06
N VAL A 35 18.54 14.71 -1.27
CA VAL A 35 17.23 14.62 -1.89
C VAL A 35 16.89 13.15 -2.08
N PRO A 36 15.74 12.66 -1.57
CA PRO A 36 15.37 11.26 -1.75
C PRO A 36 15.03 10.96 -3.22
N GLU A 37 15.32 9.75 -3.69
CA GLU A 37 14.97 9.34 -5.05
C GLU A 37 13.45 9.21 -5.25
N GLN A 38 12.74 8.87 -4.17
CA GLN A 38 11.28 8.69 -4.16
C GLN A 38 10.62 9.61 -3.14
N TRP A 39 9.40 10.05 -3.46
CA TRP A 39 8.56 10.88 -2.61
C TRP A 39 7.13 10.35 -2.56
N ASP A 40 6.46 10.39 -1.41
CA ASP A 40 5.05 10.02 -1.34
C ASP A 40 4.18 11.11 -1.95
N CYS A 41 3.40 10.75 -2.97
CA CYS A 41 2.50 11.68 -3.62
C CYS A 41 1.41 12.14 -2.63
N PRO A 42 1.28 13.45 -2.35
CA PRO A 42 0.30 13.94 -1.37
C PRO A 42 -1.15 13.80 -1.84
N ARG A 43 -1.38 13.48 -3.11
CA ARG A 43 -2.73 13.31 -3.69
C ARG A 43 -3.23 11.87 -3.64
N CYS A 44 -2.37 10.88 -3.90
CA CYS A 44 -2.80 9.48 -3.99
C CYS A 44 -1.99 8.51 -3.12
N GLY A 45 -0.95 8.96 -2.42
CA GLY A 45 -0.10 8.12 -1.59
C GLY A 45 0.79 7.13 -2.35
N LEU A 46 0.77 7.16 -3.68
CA LEU A 46 1.71 6.38 -4.50
C LEU A 46 3.11 6.97 -4.40
N PRO A 47 4.16 6.13 -4.55
CA PRO A 47 5.50 6.65 -4.73
C PRO A 47 5.57 7.51 -6.00
N ALA A 48 6.37 8.57 -5.94
CA ALA A 48 6.68 9.48 -7.02
C ALA A 48 8.20 9.56 -7.19
N GLY A 49 8.69 9.60 -8.42
CA GLY A 49 10.11 9.66 -8.76
C GLY A 49 10.44 10.95 -9.49
N GLN A 50 11.73 11.25 -9.67
CA GLN A 50 12.19 12.47 -10.33
C GLN A 50 12.16 12.40 -11.86
N ASP A 51 11.87 11.23 -12.44
CA ASP A 51 11.66 11.05 -13.89
C ASP A 51 10.15 11.01 -14.20
N GLU A 52 9.67 11.99 -14.96
CA GLU A 52 8.28 12.08 -15.42
C GLU A 52 7.87 10.89 -16.30
N GLN A 53 8.79 10.40 -17.13
CA GLN A 53 8.50 9.36 -18.12
C GLN A 53 8.64 7.95 -17.55
N ASN A 54 9.26 7.83 -16.38
CA ASN A 54 9.44 6.56 -15.69
C ASN A 54 9.12 6.69 -14.19
N PRO A 55 7.85 6.97 -13.84
CA PRO A 55 7.45 7.08 -12.44
C PRO A 55 7.51 5.71 -11.75
N PRO A 56 7.84 5.66 -10.45
CA PRO A 56 7.91 4.41 -9.71
C PRO A 56 6.52 3.75 -9.60
N GLU A 57 6.52 2.42 -9.69
CA GLU A 57 5.31 1.62 -9.57
C GLU A 57 4.75 1.61 -8.14
N ALA A 58 3.45 1.35 -8.03
CA ALA A 58 2.82 1.15 -6.73
C ALA A 58 3.50 -0.02 -5.98
N ARG A 59 3.76 0.16 -4.69
CA ARG A 59 4.28 -0.92 -3.84
C ARG A 59 3.28 -2.08 -3.87
N ARG A 60 3.76 -3.27 -4.26
CA ARG A 60 2.95 -4.49 -4.22
C ARG A 60 2.86 -4.94 -2.77
N ASN A 61 1.65 -4.96 -2.22
CA ASN A 61 1.40 -5.61 -0.95
C ASN A 61 1.41 -7.12 -1.19
N GLU A 62 2.35 -7.84 -0.60
CA GLU A 62 2.28 -9.29 -0.53
C GLU A 62 1.06 -9.67 0.32
N PRO A 63 0.11 -10.44 -0.23
CA PRO A 63 -1.07 -10.81 0.54
C PRO A 63 -0.67 -11.67 1.74
N TYR A 64 -1.11 -11.27 2.94
CA TYR A 64 -1.05 -12.15 4.10
C TYR A 64 -1.83 -13.43 3.82
N LYS A 65 -1.39 -14.55 4.41
CA LYS A 65 -2.12 -15.81 4.35
C LYS A 65 -3.52 -15.63 4.93
N SER A 66 -4.54 -15.96 4.13
CA SER A 66 -5.93 -15.96 4.57
C SER A 66 -6.24 -17.17 5.47
N HIS A 67 -7.35 -17.13 6.21
CA HIS A 67 -7.80 -18.28 7.00
C HIS A 67 -7.94 -19.54 6.12
N LEU A 68 -8.52 -19.39 4.92
CA LEU A 68 -8.67 -20.50 3.97
C LEU A 68 -7.31 -21.04 3.51
N ALA A 69 -6.32 -20.17 3.27
CA ALA A 69 -4.97 -20.62 2.93
C ALA A 69 -4.37 -21.50 4.03
N TYR A 70 -4.49 -21.08 5.30
CA TYR A 70 -4.06 -21.90 6.44
C TYR A 70 -4.83 -23.23 6.57
N VAL A 71 -6.11 -23.27 6.19
CA VAL A 71 -6.88 -24.52 6.15
C VAL A 71 -6.34 -25.44 5.06
N LYS A 72 -6.11 -24.93 3.85
CA LYS A 72 -5.59 -25.69 2.71
C LYS A 72 -4.17 -26.22 2.91
N GLU A 73 -3.38 -25.58 3.77
CA GLU A 73 -2.05 -26.10 4.14
C GLU A 73 -2.10 -27.38 4.99
N ARG A 74 -3.23 -27.64 5.69
CA ARG A 74 -3.39 -28.78 6.59
C ARG A 74 -4.52 -29.75 6.21
N ARG A 75 -5.29 -29.42 5.17
CA ARG A 75 -6.41 -30.23 4.66
C ARG A 75 -6.31 -30.32 3.16
N SER A 76 -6.44 -31.55 2.66
CA SER A 76 -6.59 -31.81 1.24
C SER A 76 -7.97 -31.35 0.74
N ASP A 77 -8.12 -31.23 -0.58
CA ASP A 77 -9.43 -30.96 -1.17
C ASP A 77 -10.44 -32.08 -0.84
N SER A 78 -9.98 -33.33 -0.73
CA SER A 78 -10.80 -34.47 -0.26
C SER A 78 -11.30 -34.30 1.17
N ASP A 79 -10.45 -33.81 2.09
CA ASP A 79 -10.90 -33.53 3.46
C ASP A 79 -11.93 -32.41 3.49
N GLY A 80 -11.75 -31.39 2.64
CA GLY A 80 -12.71 -30.30 2.48
C GLY A 80 -14.07 -30.79 1.99
N MET A 81 -14.10 -31.68 1.00
CA MET A 81 -15.33 -32.29 0.49
C MET A 81 -16.03 -33.14 1.54
N ALA A 82 -15.29 -33.93 2.32
CA ALA A 82 -15.87 -34.75 3.39
C ALA A 82 -16.57 -33.90 4.46
N ILE A 83 -15.92 -32.80 4.90
CA ILE A 83 -16.50 -31.86 5.87
C ILE A 83 -17.76 -31.19 5.31
N LEU A 84 -17.74 -30.84 4.03
CA LEU A 84 -18.89 -30.23 3.36
C LEU A 84 -20.08 -31.20 3.32
N GLU A 85 -19.87 -32.46 2.93
CA GLU A 85 -20.92 -33.46 2.87
C GLU A 85 -21.52 -33.75 4.26
N GLU A 86 -20.67 -33.82 5.30
CA GLU A 86 -21.12 -33.97 6.68
C GLU A 86 -22.02 -32.81 7.11
N ALA A 87 -21.61 -31.57 6.81
CA ALA A 87 -22.39 -30.37 7.14
C ALA A 87 -23.72 -30.29 6.38
N LEU A 88 -23.71 -30.67 5.09
CA LEU A 88 -24.92 -30.72 4.26
C LEU A 88 -25.90 -31.79 4.75
N SER A 89 -25.40 -32.95 5.16
CA SER A 89 -26.22 -34.03 5.73
C SER A 89 -26.93 -33.55 7.00
N LYS A 90 -26.19 -32.97 7.95
CA LYS A 90 -26.74 -32.37 9.18
C LYS A 90 -27.78 -31.29 8.89
N LEU A 91 -27.56 -30.47 7.85
CA LEU A 91 -28.51 -29.45 7.44
C LEU A 91 -29.81 -30.05 6.90
N LYS A 92 -29.72 -31.11 6.07
CA LYS A 92 -30.89 -31.82 5.53
C LYS A 92 -31.70 -32.47 6.65
N GLU A 93 -31.05 -33.12 7.60
CA GLU A 93 -31.71 -33.71 8.78
C GLU A 93 -32.48 -32.67 9.59
N ARG A 94 -31.90 -31.47 9.79
CA ARG A 94 -32.59 -30.38 10.49
C ARG A 94 -33.77 -29.80 9.69
N LYS A 95 -33.70 -29.79 8.35
CA LYS A 95 -34.75 -29.25 7.46
C LYS A 95 -35.84 -30.25 7.10
N GLY A 96 -35.59 -31.55 7.24
CA GLY A 96 -36.57 -32.62 7.04
C GLY A 96 -37.51 -32.85 8.23
N ARG A 97 -37.44 -31.97 9.23
CA ARG A 97 -38.39 -31.85 10.35
C ARG A 97 -39.26 -30.61 10.17
#